data_AF-A0A0D0SH23-F1
#
_entry.id   AF-A0A0D0SH23-F1
#
_cell.length_a   1.000
_cell.length_b   1.000
_cell.length_c   1.000
_cell.angle_alpha   90.00
_cell.angle_beta   90.00
_cell.angle_gamma   90.00
#
_symmetry.space_group_name_H-M   'P 1'
#
loop_
_entity.id
_entity.type
_entity.pdbx_description
1 polymer ?
#
loop_
_entity_poly.entity_id
_entity_poly.type
_entity_poly.pdbx_seq_one_letter_code
_entity_poly.pdbx_strand_id
1 'polypeptide(L)' 'MTIYTIEAILNASDGTPRLINKYCTASMVFGNSQQASTISSEFVMQAISDCELN' A
#
# COMPACT_ATOMS: atom_id res chain seq x y z
N MET A 1 9.25 2.70 4.29
CA MET A 1 8.74 1.44 3.70
C MET A 1 9.91 0.47 3.59
N THR A 2 9.71 -0.81 3.93
CA THR A 2 10.74 -1.86 3.82
C THR A 2 10.63 -2.60 2.48
N ILE A 3 11.67 -3.34 2.07
CA ILE A 3 11.67 -4.10 0.80
C ILE A 3 10.50 -5.10 0.72
N TYR A 4 10.24 -5.85 1.79
CA TYR A 4 9.10 -6.78 1.87
C TYR A 4 7.74 -6.11 1.68
N THR A 5 7.63 -4.84 2.09
CA THR A 5 6.40 -4.06 1.91
C THR A 5 6.20 -3.68 0.44
N ILE A 6 7.29 -3.42 -0.29
CA ILE A 6 7.26 -3.14 -1.73
C ILE A 6 6.90 -4.42 -2.50
N GLU A 7 7.47 -5.56 -2.13
CA GLU A 7 7.14 -6.86 -2.74
C GLU A 7 5.65 -7.20 -2.62
N ALA A 8 5.03 -6.93 -1.47
CA ALA A 8 3.59 -7.12 -1.28
C ALA A 8 2.76 -6.28 -2.27
N ILE A 9 3.13 -5.01 -2.49
CA ILE A 9 2.47 -4.14 -3.48
C ILE A 9 2.65 -4.68 -4.90
N LEU A 10 3.86 -5.11 -5.26
CA LEU A 10 4.15 -5.65 -6.58
C LEU A 10 3.36 -6.93 -6.85
N ASN A 11 3.28 -7.83 -5.87
CA ASN A 11 2.51 -9.07 -5.97
C ASN A 11 1.01 -8.81 -6.07
N ALA A 12 0.44 -7.95 -5.22
CA ALA A 12 -0.99 -7.63 -5.25
C ALA A 12 -1.42 -6.83 -6.50
N SER A 13 -0.48 -6.16 -7.16
CA SER A 13 -0.74 -5.41 -8.39
C SER A 13 -0.55 -6.24 -9.64
N ASP A 14 -0.03 -7.46 -9.52
CA ASP A 14 0.40 -8.31 -10.64
C ASP A 14 1.27 -7.52 -11.65
N GLY A 15 2.15 -6.66 -11.11
CA GLY A 15 3.02 -5.78 -11.90
C GLY A 15 2.30 -4.66 -12.67
N THR A 16 0.98 -4.49 -12.53
CA THR A 16 0.21 -3.45 -13.23
C THR A 16 0.55 -2.06 -12.66
N PRO A 17 1.18 -1.14 -13.44
CA PRO A 17 1.66 0.14 -12.91
C PRO A 17 0.56 1.00 -12.28
N ARG A 18 -0.66 0.96 -12.84
CA ARG A 18 -1.80 1.71 -12.31
C ARG A 18 -2.23 1.22 -10.92
N LEU A 19 -2.16 -0.08 -10.67
CA LEU A 19 -2.51 -0.67 -9.37
C LEU A 19 -1.40 -0.42 -8.34
N ILE A 20 -0.12 -0.48 -8.75
CA ILE A 20 1.01 -0.06 -7.89
C ILE A 20 0.78 1.36 -7.38
N ASN A 21 0.46 2.30 -8.27
CA ASN A 21 0.18 3.67 -7.87
C ASN A 21 -1.04 3.77 -6.94
N LYS A 22 -2.14 3.06 -7.23
CA LYS A 22 -3.34 3.01 -6.38
C LYS A 22 -2.98 2.59 -4.95
N TYR A 23 -2.28 1.45 -4.78
CA TYR A 23 -1.92 0.93 -3.47
C TYR A 23 -0.93 1.82 -2.72
N CYS A 24 0.09 2.36 -3.41
CA CYS A 24 1.01 3.31 -2.79
C CYS A 24 0.29 4.57 -2.28
N THR A 25 -0.60 5.15 -3.09
CA THR A 25 -1.37 6.33 -2.69
C THR A 25 -2.26 6.04 -1.50
N ALA A 26 -3.03 4.95 -1.52
CA ALA A 26 -3.89 4.56 -0.40
C ALA A 26 -3.07 4.31 0.88
N SER A 27 -1.91 3.64 0.76
CA SER A 27 -1.00 3.39 1.89
C SER A 27 -0.49 4.70 2.52
N MET A 28 -0.16 5.70 1.70
CA MET A 28 0.25 7.02 2.19
C MET A 28 -0.88 7.76 2.89
N VAL A 29 -2.12 7.66 2.37
CA VAL A 29 -3.30 8.27 3.00
C VAL A 29 -3.54 7.67 4.39
N PHE A 30 -3.48 6.34 4.53
CA PHE A 30 -3.61 5.68 5.83
C PHE A 30 -2.46 6.00 6.78
N GLY A 31 -1.21 5.95 6.31
CA GLY A 31 -0.08 6.32 7.16
C GLY A 31 -0.21 7.76 7.65
N ASN A 32 -0.63 8.69 6.79
CA ASN A 32 -0.83 10.08 7.15
C ASN A 32 -1.98 10.27 8.16
N SER A 33 -3.09 9.53 8.04
CA SER A 33 -4.19 9.62 9.02
C SER A 33 -3.77 9.18 10.43
N GLN A 34 -2.79 8.28 10.50
CA GLN A 34 -2.21 7.79 11.75
C GLN A 34 -0.97 8.59 12.20
N GLN A 35 -0.65 9.70 11.53
CA GLN A 35 0.55 10.51 11.77
C GLN A 35 1.86 9.69 11.74
N ALA A 36 1.88 8.61 10.95
CA ALA A 36 3.02 7.71 10.87
C ALA A 36 4.17 8.36 10.09
N SER A 37 5.37 8.33 10.67
CA SER A 37 6.60 8.79 9.99
C SER A 37 7.13 7.80 8.96
N THR A 38 6.63 6.56 8.96
CA THR A 38 7.05 5.50 8.04
C THR A 38 5.86 4.62 7.68
N ILE A 39 5.69 4.36 6.39
CA ILE A 39 4.71 3.38 5.91
C ILE A 39 5.22 1.96 6.22
N SER A 40 4.53 1.29 7.15
CA SER A 40 4.71 -0.10 7.53
C SER A 40 3.92 -1.05 6.61
N SER A 41 4.19 -2.34 6.73
CA SER A 41 3.44 -3.38 6.01
C SER A 41 1.97 -3.43 6.39
N GLU A 42 1.61 -3.05 7.62
CA GLU A 42 0.22 -3.00 8.09
C GLU A 42 -0.60 -1.98 7.29
N PHE A 43 -0.08 -0.76 7.11
CA PHE A 43 -0.77 0.25 6.30
C PHE A 43 -0.94 -0.18 4.83
N VAL A 44 0.05 -0.89 4.28
CA VAL A 44 -0.02 -1.43 2.92
C VAL A 44 -1.05 -2.53 2.80
N MET A 45 -1.07 -3.48 3.74
CA MET A 45 -2.05 -4.57 3.74
C MET A 45 -3.48 -4.04 3.87
N GLN A 46 -3.69 -3.04 4.73
CA GLN A 46 -4.99 -2.36 4.85
C GLN A 46 -5.35 -1.63 3.54
N ALA A 47 -4.41 -0.89 2.96
CA ALA A 47 -4.62 -0.18 1.69
C ALA A 47 -4.99 -1.10 0.53
N ILE A 48 -4.32 -2.25 0.41
CA ILE A 48 -4.62 -3.26 -0.60
C ILE A 48 -6.03 -3.79 -0.38
N SER A 49 -6.36 -4.22 0.85
CA SER A 49 -7.69 -4.74 1.18
C SER A 49 -8.80 -3.74 0.86
N ASP A 50 -8.63 -2.47 1.26
CA ASP A 50 -9.61 -1.42 0.98
C ASP A 50 -9.74 -1.11 -0.52
N CYS A 51 -8.66 -1.27 -1.29
CA CYS A 51 -8.66 -1.05 -2.73
C CYS A 51 -9.24 -2.22 -3.53
N GLU A 52 -9.26 -3.44 -3.01
CA GLU A 52 -9.85 -4.63 -3.65
C GLU A 52 -11.34 -4.78 -3.34
N LEU A 53 -11.79 -4.24 -2.21
CA LEU A 53 -13.20 -4.22 -1.80
C LEU A 53 -14.03 -3.10 -2.48
N ASN A 54 -13.37 -2.18 -3.20
CA ASN A 54 -13.97 -1.01 -3.90
C ASN A 54 -13.63 -0.99 -5.40
#